data_AF-A0A9D7BID5-F1
#
_entry.id   AF-A0A9D7BID5-F1
#
_cell.length_a   1.000
_cell.length_b   1.000
_cell.length_c   1.000
_cell.angle_alpha   90.00
_cell.angle_beta   90.00
_cell.angle_gamma   90.00
#
_symmetry.space_group_name_H-M   'P 1'
#
loop_
_entity.id
_entity.type
_entity.pdbx_description
1 polymer ?
#
loop_
_entity_poly.entity_id
_entity_poly.type
_entity_poly.pdbx_seq_one_letter_code
_entity_poly.pdbx_strand_id
1 'polypeptide(L)' 'MKINKEWHDKHKMPKNATFEQRVKWHLEHVKQCECRPVPEKLLAEIKEKNIKVELNRNCRS' A
#
# COMPACT_ATOMS: atom_id res chain seq x y z
N MET A 1 -0.87 -14.24 -16.20
CA MET A 1 -0.66 -13.40 -15.00
C MET A 1 0.03 -14.22 -13.93
N LYS A 2 1.25 -13.84 -13.51
CA LYS A 2 2.02 -14.56 -12.49
C LYS A 2 1.66 -14.00 -11.12
N ILE A 3 0.60 -14.54 -10.52
CA ILE A 3 0.20 -14.19 -9.15
C ILE A 3 1.11 -14.91 -8.17
N ASN A 4 1.80 -14.17 -7.30
CA ASN A 4 2.55 -14.75 -6.21
C ASN A 4 1.60 -15.06 -5.04
N LYS A 5 1.02 -16.28 -5.06
CA LYS A 5 0.04 -16.71 -4.04
C LYS A 5 0.60 -16.67 -2.62
N GLU A 6 1.87 -17.05 -2.43
CA GLU A 6 2.52 -17.03 -1.12
C GLU A 6 2.63 -15.61 -0.57
N TRP A 7 2.98 -14.65 -1.43
CA TRP A 7 3.03 -13.24 -1.03
C TRP A 7 1.65 -12.72 -0.65
N HIS A 8 0.62 -13.03 -1.45
CA HIS A 8 -0.75 -12.65 -1.13
C HIS A 8 -1.27 -13.29 0.16
N ASP A 9 -0.80 -14.49 0.53
CA ASP A 9 -1.22 -15.14 1.76
C ASP A 9 -0.58 -14.49 3.00
N LYS A 10 0.73 -14.18 2.91
CA LYS A 10 1.50 -13.52 3.97
C LYS A 10 1.20 -12.02 4.11
N HIS A 11 0.94 -11.35 3.00
CA HIS A 11 0.68 -9.91 2.92
C HIS A 11 -0.76 -9.68 2.47
N LYS A 12 -1.74 -10.05 3.30
CA LYS A 12 -3.15 -9.68 3.06
C LYS A 12 -3.37 -8.22 3.43
N MET A 13 -4.04 -7.47 2.56
CA MET A 13 -4.34 -6.07 2.84
C MET A 13 -5.31 -5.97 4.03
N PRO A 14 -4.97 -5.24 5.10
CA PRO A 14 -5.87 -5.08 6.24
C PRO A 14 -7.11 -4.27 5.85
N LYS A 15 -8.28 -4.62 6.42
CA LYS A 15 -9.57 -3.96 6.12
C LYS A 15 -9.57 -2.45 6.44
N ASN A 16 -8.79 -2.02 7.43
CA ASN A 16 -8.62 -0.61 7.82
C ASN A 16 -7.17 -0.13 7.61
N ALA A 17 -6.53 -0.54 6.51
CA ALA A 17 -5.19 -0.08 6.19
C ALA A 17 -5.15 1.45 6.07
N THR A 18 -4.20 2.09 6.76
CA THR A 18 -3.93 3.51 6.54
C THR A 18 -3.40 3.73 5.12
N PHE A 19 -3.43 4.98 4.66
CA PHE A 19 -2.89 5.35 3.35
C PHE A 19 -1.45 4.85 3.17
N GLU A 20 -0.58 5.09 4.15
CA GLU A 20 0.82 4.67 4.12
C GLU A 20 0.97 3.15 4.05
N GLN A 21 0.19 2.41 4.86
CA GLN A 21 0.20 0.94 4.81
C GLN A 21 -0.25 0.43 3.44
N ARG A 22 -1.25 1.08 2.83
CA ARG A 22 -1.72 0.77 1.48
C ARG A 22 -0.64 1.06 0.45
N VAL A 23 0.06 2.19 0.53
CA VAL A 23 1.18 2.54 -0.36
C VAL A 23 2.30 1.51 -0.23
N LYS A 24 2.74 1.22 0.99
CA LYS A 24 3.81 0.25 1.25
C LYS A 24 3.45 -1.13 0.71
N TRP A 25 2.21 -1.57 0.95
CA TRP A 25 1.69 -2.83 0.42
C TRP A 25 1.75 -2.88 -1.10
N HIS A 26 1.32 -1.81 -1.80
CA HIS A 26 1.35 -1.77 -3.26
C HIS A 26 2.79 -1.74 -3.82
N LEU A 27 3.72 -1.06 -3.14
CA LEU A 27 5.14 -1.04 -3.53
C LEU A 27 5.78 -2.44 -3.41
N GLU A 28 5.50 -3.15 -2.33
CA GLU A 28 5.97 -4.53 -2.15
C GLU A 28 5.25 -5.50 -3.11
N HIS A 29 3.95 -5.30 -3.33
CA HIS A 29 3.15 -6.07 -4.28
C HIS A 29 3.75 -6.00 -5.66
N VAL A 30 3.99 -4.81 -6.22
CA VAL A 30 4.56 -4.65 -7.56
C VAL A 30 5.94 -5.32 -7.71
N LYS A 31 6.76 -5.34 -6.64
CA LYS A 31 8.07 -6.01 -6.64
C LYS A 31 7.98 -7.54 -6.63
N GLN A 32 6.89 -8.10 -6.10
CA GLN A 32 6.73 -9.55 -5.89
C GLN A 32 5.70 -10.17 -6.84
N CYS A 33 4.77 -9.35 -7.31
CA CYS A 33 3.61 -9.72 -8.08
C CYS A 33 3.06 -8.52 -8.87
N GLU A 34 3.25 -8.54 -10.17
CA GLU A 34 2.74 -7.52 -11.12
C GLU A 34 1.25 -7.69 -11.48
N CYS A 35 0.48 -8.48 -10.71
CA CYS A 35 -0.91 -8.81 -11.09
C CYS A 35 -1.84 -7.59 -11.16
N ARG A 36 -1.56 -6.56 -10.36
CA ARG A 36 -2.29 -5.30 -10.39
C ARG A 36 -1.33 -4.13 -10.33
N PRO A 37 -1.46 -3.14 -11.24
CA PRO A 37 -0.75 -1.89 -11.12
C PRO A 37 -1.28 -1.07 -9.93
N VAL A 38 -0.43 -0.15 -9.45
CA VAL A 38 -0.82 0.80 -8.40
C VAL A 38 -1.92 1.72 -8.94
N PRO A 39 -3.04 1.88 -8.22
CA PRO A 39 -4.12 2.75 -8.69
C PRO A 39 -3.67 4.21 -8.78
N GLU A 40 -4.06 4.89 -9.86
CA GLU A 40 -3.65 6.27 -10.16
C GLU A 40 -4.07 7.26 -9.06
N LYS A 41 -5.22 7.05 -8.43
CA LYS A 41 -5.66 7.83 -7.26
C LYS A 41 -4.66 7.75 -6.11
N LEU A 42 -4.07 6.59 -5.86
CA LEU A 42 -3.07 6.41 -4.80
C LEU A 42 -1.77 7.14 -5.15
N LEU A 43 -1.33 7.06 -6.42
CA LEU A 43 -0.17 7.80 -6.92
C LEU A 43 -0.39 9.32 -6.84
N ALA A 44 -1.58 9.79 -7.19
CA ALA A 44 -1.97 11.18 -7.08
C ALA A 44 -1.93 11.64 -5.61
N GLU A 45 -2.50 10.88 -4.69
CA GLU A 45 -2.45 11.20 -3.25
C GLU A 45 -1.02 11.17 -2.68
N ILE A 46 -0.14 10.24 -3.11
CA ILE A 46 1.28 10.23 -2.70
C ILE A 46 1.96 11.52 -3.15
N LYS A 47 1.70 11.92 -4.40
CA LYS A 47 2.30 13.10 -5.03
C LYS A 47 1.77 14.40 -4.43
N GLU A 48 0.47 14.44 -4.14
CA GLU A 48 -0.24 15.60 -3.60
C GLU A 48 0.10 15.82 -2.12
N LYS A 49 0.18 14.75 -1.32
CA LYS A 49 0.37 14.89 0.12
C LYS A 49 1.80 15.17 0.55
N ASN A 50 2.79 15.17 -0.35
CA ASN A 50 4.23 15.40 -0.09
C ASN A 50 4.66 14.86 1.29
N ILE A 51 4.25 13.63 1.61
CA ILE A 51 4.33 13.11 2.99
C ILE A 51 5.81 12.98 3.36
N LYS A 52 6.33 13.94 4.12
CA LYS A 52 7.38 13.65 5.11
C LYS A 52 6.73 12.70 6.09
N VAL A 53 7.15 11.44 6.01
CA VAL A 53 6.69 10.34 6.86
C VAL A 53 7.11 10.67 8.30
N GLU A 54 6.34 11.52 8.97
CA GLU A 54 6.38 11.66 10.42
C GLU A 54 5.33 10.69 10.96
N LEU A 55 5.75 9.42 11.01
CA LEU A 55 5.06 8.39 11.76
C LEU A 55 5.07 8.83 13.22
N ASN A 56 3.96 9.38 13.69
CA ASN A 56 3.25 8.96 14.90
C ASN A 56 2.42 10.13 15.47
N ARG A 57 1.12 10.18 15.16
CA ARG A 57 0.11 10.72 16.08
C ARG A 57 -1.15 9.87 16.01
N ASN A 58 -1.25 8.97 17.00
CA ASN A 58 -2.47 8.37 17.52
C ASN A 58 -3.73 9.22 17.26
N CYS A 59 -4.76 8.62 16.66
CA CYS A 59 -6.14 9.05 16.88
C CYS A 59 -7.16 7.94 16.55
N ARG A 60 -7.66 7.29 17.60
CA ARG A 60 -9.07 6.89 17.81
C ARG A 60 -9.18 6.53 19.30
N SER A 61 -9.79 7.37 20.15
CA SER A 61 -11.24 7.62 20.30
C SER A 61 -12.01 6.34 20.56
#